data_AF-A0A524II64-F1
#
_entry.id   AF-A0A524II64-F1
#
_cell.length_a   1.000
_cell.length_b   1.000
_cell.length_c   1.000
_cell.angle_alpha   90.00
_cell.angle_beta   90.00
_cell.angle_gamma   90.00
#
_symmetry.space_group_name_H-M   'P 1'
#
loop_
_entity.id
_entity.type
_entity.pdbx_description
1 polymer ?
#
loop_
_entity_poly.entity_id
_entity_poly.type
_entity_poly.pdbx_seq_one_letter_code
_entity_poly.pdbx_strand_id
1 'polypeptide(L)'
;MRLQRQFRLGAQVGLAGICAGCIILLGSIGIGRQAEAQVPPPPITSSGLNTQVSAPVNLPGGEVQHNITGGTRPGGGTNLFHSFGEFGVPTNNIANFLNDSALPTNNILSRVTGGNPSNIFGILQTEGFANANLFLMNPAGIVFGPNAS
;
A
#
# COMPACT_ATOMS: atom_id res chain seq x y z
N MET A 1 30.45 3.28 8.56
CA MET A 1 30.56 3.22 7.09
C MET A 1 29.33 3.94 6.51
N ARG A 2 29.41 5.27 6.42
CA ARG A 2 28.35 6.15 5.88
C ARG A 2 28.75 6.48 4.44
N LEU A 3 27.91 6.14 3.46
CA LEU A 3 28.12 6.56 2.07
C LEU A 3 27.10 7.65 1.75
N GLN A 4 27.55 8.90 1.81
CA GLN A 4 26.84 10.08 1.32
C GLN A 4 26.98 10.11 -0.20
N ARG A 5 25.86 10.06 -0.91
CA ARG A 5 25.83 10.22 -2.37
C ARG A 5 25.84 11.71 -2.68
N GLN A 6 26.94 12.21 -3.20
CA GLN A 6 27.05 13.59 -3.67
C GLN A 6 26.27 13.76 -4.98
N PHE A 7 25.38 14.75 -5.03
CA PHE A 7 24.89 15.34 -6.27
C PHE A 7 25.34 16.80 -6.27
N ARG A 8 26.38 17.09 -7.05
CA ARG A 8 26.78 18.46 -7.42
C ARG A 8 26.35 18.69 -8.86
N LEU A 9 25.44 19.64 -9.07
CA LEU A 9 25.34 20.36 -10.34
C LEU A 9 24.71 21.75 -10.07
N GLY A 10 25.52 22.67 -9.57
CA GLY A 10 25.20 24.09 -9.55
C GLY A 10 25.80 24.74 -10.78
N ALA A 11 25.00 24.94 -11.83
CA ALA A 11 25.40 25.74 -12.99
C ALA A 11 25.27 27.22 -12.63
N GLN A 12 26.37 27.97 -12.78
CA GLN A 12 26.42 29.42 -12.75
C GLN A 12 25.71 30.00 -14.00
N VAL A 13 24.88 31.03 -13.82
CA VAL A 13 24.64 32.04 -14.87
C VAL A 13 24.55 33.41 -14.20
N GLY A 14 25.35 34.35 -14.71
CA GLY A 14 25.64 35.65 -14.11
C GLY A 14 24.50 36.66 -14.23
N LEU A 15 24.43 37.53 -13.23
CA LEU A 15 23.56 38.71 -13.20
C LEU A 15 24.24 39.84 -14.00
N ALA A 16 23.83 40.05 -15.25
CA ALA A 16 24.26 41.20 -16.05
C ALA A 16 23.30 42.39 -15.83
N GLY A 17 23.88 43.58 -15.64
CA GLY A 17 23.18 44.83 -15.42
C GLY A 17 22.24 45.21 -16.56
N ILE A 18 21.09 45.78 -16.19
CA ILE A 18 20.03 46.23 -17.10
C ILE A 18 20.38 47.65 -17.56
N CYS A 19 20.85 47.81 -18.80
CA CYS A 19 20.88 49.09 -19.48
C CYS A 19 19.54 49.32 -20.18
N ALA A 20 18.96 50.50 -19.94
CA ALA A 20 17.65 50.91 -20.42
C ALA A 20 17.61 51.08 -21.95
N GLY A 21 16.58 50.50 -22.57
CA GLY A 21 16.12 50.88 -23.90
C GLY A 21 16.16 49.78 -24.96
N CYS A 22 15.15 48.90 -25.00
CA CYS A 22 14.53 48.46 -26.25
C CYS A 22 13.27 47.59 -25.99
N ILE A 23 12.22 47.98 -26.70
CA ILE A 23 11.01 47.29 -27.16
C ILE A 23 10.79 45.80 -26.77
N ILE A 24 9.56 45.57 -26.30
CA ILE A 24 8.83 44.33 -26.02
C ILE A 24 9.15 43.18 -26.98
N LEU A 25 9.61 42.05 -26.43
CA LEU A 25 9.21 40.73 -26.92
C LEU A 25 8.79 39.88 -25.72
N LEU A 26 7.50 39.53 -25.69
CA LEU A 26 6.90 38.59 -24.75
C LEU A 26 7.56 37.22 -24.95
N GLY A 27 8.67 36.98 -24.24
CA GLY A 27 9.19 35.64 -24.02
C GLY A 27 8.29 34.96 -23.01
N SER A 28 7.25 34.26 -23.47
CA SER A 28 6.49 33.35 -22.63
C SER A 28 7.44 32.28 -22.09
N ILE A 29 7.91 32.47 -20.86
CA ILE A 29 8.53 31.41 -20.07
C ILE A 29 7.42 30.37 -19.87
N GLY A 30 7.42 29.35 -20.72
CA GLY A 30 6.64 28.16 -20.50
C GLY A 30 7.17 27.48 -19.25
N ILE A 31 6.59 27.82 -18.09
CA ILE A 31 6.80 27.04 -16.88
C ILE A 31 6.10 25.71 -17.15
N GLY A 32 6.86 24.74 -17.65
CA GLY A 32 6.37 23.38 -17.82
C GLY A 32 5.87 22.91 -16.47
N ARG A 33 4.55 22.77 -16.33
CA ARG A 33 3.95 22.10 -15.18
C ARG A 33 4.46 20.67 -15.22
N GLN A 34 5.43 20.35 -14.37
CA GLN A 34 5.77 18.97 -14.06
C GLN A 34 4.49 18.38 -13.44
N ALA A 35 3.80 17.52 -14.19
CA ALA A 35 2.71 16.72 -13.65
C ALA A 35 3.36 15.61 -12.82
N GLU A 36 3.31 15.76 -11.50
CA GLU A 36 3.68 14.67 -10.60
C GLU A 36 2.61 13.59 -10.73
N ALA A 37 2.98 12.43 -11.29
CA ALA A 37 2.12 11.26 -11.24
C ALA A 37 2.01 10.80 -9.78
N GLN A 38 0.84 10.99 -9.17
CA GLN A 38 0.59 10.50 -7.82
C GLN A 38 0.58 8.96 -7.85
N VAL A 39 1.37 8.34 -6.98
CA VAL A 39 1.34 6.89 -6.78
C VAL A 39 -0.09 6.51 -6.33
N PRO A 40 -0.78 5.59 -7.03
CA PRO A 40 -2.09 5.15 -6.59
C PRO A 40 -2.01 4.62 -5.16
N PRO A 41 -3.01 4.89 -4.32
CA PRO A 41 -3.00 4.42 -2.94
C PRO A 41 -2.87 2.89 -2.92
N PRO A 42 -2.11 2.32 -1.97
CA PRO A 42 -1.95 0.88 -1.87
C PRO A 42 -3.30 0.18 -1.66
N PRO A 43 -3.52 -0.99 -2.27
CA PRO A 43 -4.82 -1.66 -2.25
C PRO A 43 -5.19 -2.22 -0.87
N ILE A 44 -4.21 -2.42 0.01
CA ILE A 44 -4.39 -2.89 1.38
C ILE A 44 -3.66 -1.94 2.32
N THR A 45 -4.36 -1.37 3.29
CA THR A 45 -3.78 -0.45 4.29
C THR A 45 -4.23 -0.81 5.69
N SER A 46 -3.36 -0.63 6.68
CA SER A 46 -3.72 -0.82 8.08
C SER A 46 -4.47 0.39 8.62
N SER A 47 -5.48 0.15 9.48
CA SER A 47 -6.17 1.21 10.25
C SER A 47 -6.13 0.99 11.76
N GLY A 48 -5.40 -0.02 12.25
CA GLY A 48 -5.23 -0.26 13.67
C GLY A 48 -5.18 -1.74 14.05
N LEU A 49 -5.49 -2.03 15.33
CA LEU A 49 -5.39 -3.37 15.92
C LEU A 49 -4.01 -4.02 15.74
N ASN A 50 -2.94 -3.21 15.69
CA ASN A 50 -1.58 -3.67 15.41
C ASN A 50 -1.43 -4.46 14.10
N THR A 51 -2.34 -4.23 13.14
CA THR A 51 -2.25 -4.85 11.80
C THR A 51 -1.05 -4.30 11.06
N GLN A 52 -0.23 -5.18 10.51
CA GLN A 52 0.91 -4.82 9.68
C GLN A 52 0.70 -5.38 8.27
N VAL A 53 1.00 -4.57 7.27
CA VAL A 53 0.94 -4.95 5.85
C VAL A 53 2.32 -4.74 5.26
N SER A 54 2.93 -5.78 4.73
CA SER A 54 4.26 -5.69 4.14
C SER A 54 4.25 -4.86 2.87
N ALA A 55 5.45 -4.39 2.48
CA ALA A 55 5.66 -3.99 1.10
C ALA A 55 5.32 -5.15 0.13
N PRO A 56 4.91 -4.84 -1.12
CA PRO A 56 4.61 -5.87 -2.10
C PRO A 56 5.83 -6.77 -2.39
N VAL A 57 5.60 -8.08 -2.45
CA VAL A 57 6.61 -9.09 -2.79
C VAL A 57 6.25 -9.69 -4.14
N ASN A 58 7.12 -9.54 -5.14
CA ASN A 58 6.91 -10.17 -6.45
C ASN A 58 7.30 -11.65 -6.37
N LEU A 59 6.38 -12.54 -6.74
CA LEU A 59 6.60 -13.98 -6.78
C LEU A 59 7.05 -14.43 -8.17
N PRO A 60 7.75 -15.58 -8.28
CA PRO A 60 8.21 -16.11 -9.57
C PRO A 60 7.10 -16.39 -10.59
N GLY A 61 5.85 -16.61 -10.17
CA GLY A 61 4.69 -16.82 -11.04
C GLY A 61 4.08 -15.53 -11.61
N GLY A 62 4.63 -14.37 -11.23
CA GLY A 62 4.13 -13.06 -11.66
C GLY A 62 3.07 -12.48 -10.72
N GLU A 63 2.74 -13.16 -9.64
CA GLU A 63 1.86 -12.65 -8.59
C GLU A 63 2.57 -11.64 -7.68
N VAL A 64 1.79 -10.76 -7.08
CA VAL A 64 2.24 -9.78 -6.08
C VAL A 64 1.62 -10.12 -4.74
N GLN A 65 2.45 -10.45 -3.75
CA GLN A 65 2.01 -10.84 -2.42
C GLN A 65 2.16 -9.69 -1.42
N HIS A 66 1.13 -9.51 -0.60
CA HIS A 66 1.14 -8.66 0.59
C HIS A 66 0.98 -9.56 1.82
N ASN A 67 2.00 -9.58 2.67
CA ASN A 67 1.91 -10.28 3.95
C ASN A 67 1.20 -9.41 4.97
N ILE A 68 0.19 -9.99 5.60
CA ILE A 68 -0.61 -9.41 6.67
C ILE A 68 -0.22 -10.12 7.96
N THR A 69 0.39 -9.38 8.87
CA THR A 69 0.92 -9.92 10.14
C THR A 69 0.54 -9.05 11.34
N GLY A 70 1.03 -9.41 12.52
CA GLY A 70 0.68 -8.75 13.77
C GLY A 70 -0.75 -9.03 14.16
N GLY A 71 -1.55 -7.98 14.34
CA GLY A 71 -2.93 -8.07 14.81
C GLY A 71 -3.04 -8.05 16.34
N THR A 72 -4.28 -8.02 16.83
CA THR A 72 -4.56 -7.95 18.27
C THR A 72 -5.25 -9.22 18.75
N ARG A 73 -4.82 -9.74 19.90
CA ARG A 73 -5.45 -10.89 20.59
C ARG A 73 -5.88 -10.48 22.00
N PRO A 74 -7.12 -10.01 22.19
CA PRO A 74 -7.63 -9.71 23.52
C PRO A 74 -7.52 -10.93 24.45
N GLY A 75 -6.90 -10.75 25.61
CA GLY A 75 -6.73 -11.82 26.61
C GLY A 75 -5.86 -13.00 26.15
N GLY A 76 -5.09 -12.88 25.06
CA GLY A 76 -4.24 -13.96 24.55
C GLY A 76 -5.00 -15.16 23.98
N GLY A 77 -6.29 -15.01 23.67
CA GLY A 77 -7.11 -16.07 23.10
C GLY A 77 -6.79 -16.39 21.64
N THR A 78 -7.52 -17.36 21.08
CA THR A 78 -7.32 -17.87 19.70
C THR A 78 -8.03 -17.05 18.61
N ASN A 79 -8.60 -15.90 18.98
CA ASN A 79 -9.20 -14.93 18.06
C ASN A 79 -8.18 -13.83 17.77
N LEU A 80 -7.76 -13.74 16.52
CA LEU A 80 -6.84 -12.72 16.02
C LEU A 80 -7.62 -11.66 15.26
N PHE A 81 -7.45 -10.38 15.62
CA PHE A 81 -8.18 -9.28 14.99
C PHE A 81 -7.27 -8.39 14.16
N HIS A 82 -7.71 -8.08 12.94
CA HIS A 82 -7.09 -7.12 12.02
C HIS A 82 -8.06 -5.99 11.65
N SER A 83 -7.50 -4.80 11.37
CA SER A 83 -8.25 -3.61 10.97
C SER A 83 -7.55 -2.94 9.81
N PHE A 84 -8.30 -2.75 8.73
CA PHE A 84 -7.83 -2.17 7.48
C PHE A 84 -8.53 -0.85 7.17
N GLY A 85 -7.80 0.08 6.57
CA GLY A 85 -8.38 1.28 5.95
C GLY A 85 -9.02 0.89 4.63
N GLU A 86 -8.17 0.42 3.72
CA GLU A 86 -8.52 -0.15 2.42
C GLU A 86 -8.19 -1.64 2.41
N PHE A 87 -9.03 -2.44 1.75
CA PHE A 87 -8.78 -3.87 1.57
C PHE A 87 -9.33 -4.34 0.22
N GLY A 88 -8.51 -4.19 -0.82
CA GLY A 88 -8.72 -4.75 -2.14
C GLY A 88 -7.62 -5.75 -2.49
N VAL A 89 -7.97 -6.78 -3.25
CA VAL A 89 -7.02 -7.78 -3.74
C VAL A 89 -7.18 -7.86 -5.24
N PRO A 90 -6.39 -7.11 -6.02
CA PRO A 90 -6.47 -7.13 -7.47
C PRO A 90 -6.17 -8.52 -8.05
N THR A 91 -6.48 -8.75 -9.32
CA THR A 91 -6.05 -9.97 -10.03
C THR A 91 -4.52 -10.11 -9.97
N ASN A 92 -4.03 -11.34 -9.86
CA ASN A 92 -2.62 -11.68 -9.65
C ASN A 92 -2.03 -11.09 -8.35
N ASN A 93 -2.86 -10.67 -7.39
CA ASN A 93 -2.40 -10.28 -6.06
C ASN A 93 -2.82 -11.32 -5.02
N ILE A 94 -2.02 -11.46 -3.99
CA ILE A 94 -2.24 -12.36 -2.86
C ILE A 94 -2.26 -11.52 -1.58
N ALA A 95 -3.36 -11.59 -0.84
CA ALA A 95 -3.38 -11.13 0.54
C ALA A 95 -3.13 -12.34 1.45
N ASN A 96 -1.90 -12.43 1.96
CA ASN A 96 -1.47 -13.56 2.77
C ASN A 96 -1.51 -13.21 4.26
N PHE A 97 -2.51 -13.70 4.97
CA PHE A 97 -2.53 -13.69 6.43
C PHE A 97 -1.50 -14.70 6.94
N LEU A 98 -0.37 -14.19 7.43
CA LEU A 98 0.78 -15.01 7.81
C LEU A 98 0.91 -15.06 9.33
N ASN A 99 1.01 -16.27 9.89
CA ASN A 99 1.26 -16.46 11.32
C ASN A 99 2.73 -16.21 11.68
N ASP A 100 3.11 -14.96 11.87
CA ASP A 100 4.44 -14.57 12.33
C ASP A 100 4.65 -14.81 13.84
N SER A 101 3.57 -14.89 14.61
CA SER A 101 3.59 -15.08 16.07
C SER A 101 3.79 -16.54 16.51
N ALA A 102 3.59 -17.51 15.61
CA ALA A 102 3.54 -18.95 15.92
C ALA A 102 2.51 -19.34 17.01
N LEU A 103 1.54 -18.46 17.31
CA LEU A 103 0.50 -18.74 18.31
C LEU A 103 -0.69 -19.48 17.69
N PRO A 104 -1.37 -20.36 18.44
CA PRO A 104 -2.59 -21.02 17.98
C PRO A 104 -3.68 -20.00 17.69
N THR A 105 -4.32 -20.15 16.53
CA THR A 105 -5.38 -19.25 16.05
C THR A 105 -6.49 -20.06 15.41
N ASN A 106 -7.71 -19.86 15.89
CA ASN A 106 -8.90 -20.51 15.34
C ASN A 106 -9.65 -19.57 14.40
N ASN A 107 -9.63 -18.27 14.68
CA ASN A 107 -10.36 -17.28 13.89
C ASN A 107 -9.49 -16.04 13.66
N ILE A 108 -9.44 -15.61 12.41
CA ILE A 108 -8.87 -14.35 11.97
C ILE A 108 -10.05 -13.45 11.60
N LEU A 109 -10.27 -12.39 12.37
CA LEU A 109 -11.37 -11.45 12.20
C LEU A 109 -10.85 -10.13 11.66
N SER A 110 -11.23 -9.82 10.43
CA SER A 110 -10.75 -8.67 9.68
C SER A 110 -11.89 -7.70 9.43
N ARG A 111 -11.68 -6.42 9.75
CA ARG A 111 -12.63 -5.34 9.43
C ARG A 111 -12.02 -4.29 8.51
N VAL A 112 -12.84 -3.68 7.68
CA VAL A 112 -12.48 -2.53 6.82
C VAL A 112 -13.19 -1.27 7.31
N THR A 113 -12.48 -0.14 7.30
CA THR A 113 -12.93 1.11 7.94
C THR A 113 -12.88 2.35 7.04
N GLY A 114 -12.27 2.27 5.85
CA GLY A 114 -12.07 3.40 4.93
C GLY A 114 -13.31 3.81 4.12
N GLY A 115 -14.39 3.02 4.15
CA GLY A 115 -15.66 3.35 3.50
C GLY A 115 -15.76 2.97 2.01
N ASN A 116 -14.70 2.42 1.42
CA ASN A 116 -14.72 1.87 0.06
C ASN A 116 -15.05 0.37 0.06
N PRO A 117 -15.76 -0.15 -0.96
CA PRO A 117 -16.01 -1.58 -1.11
C PRO A 117 -14.72 -2.38 -1.28
N SER A 118 -14.70 -3.60 -0.75
CA SER A 118 -13.59 -4.54 -0.94
C SER A 118 -13.77 -5.32 -2.24
N ASN A 119 -12.96 -4.99 -3.25
CA ASN A 119 -12.90 -5.75 -4.50
C ASN A 119 -11.85 -6.86 -4.38
N ILE A 120 -12.30 -8.11 -4.31
CA ILE A 120 -11.46 -9.30 -4.15
C ILE A 120 -11.45 -10.06 -5.48
N PHE A 121 -10.46 -9.81 -6.31
CA PHE A 121 -10.27 -10.41 -7.63
C PHE A 121 -9.03 -11.31 -7.73
N GLY A 122 -8.27 -11.40 -6.64
CA GLY A 122 -7.12 -12.29 -6.47
C GLY A 122 -7.32 -13.23 -5.28
N ILE A 123 -6.21 -13.64 -4.66
CA ILE A 123 -6.19 -14.74 -3.70
C ILE A 123 -6.23 -14.23 -2.26
N LEU A 124 -7.09 -14.83 -1.45
CA LEU A 124 -7.06 -14.70 0.01
C LEU A 124 -6.44 -15.97 0.60
N GLN A 125 -5.32 -15.82 1.30
CA GLN A 125 -4.57 -16.95 1.84
C GLN A 125 -4.34 -16.80 3.34
N THR A 126 -4.37 -17.92 4.05
CA THR A 126 -3.87 -18.03 5.42
C THR A 126 -2.69 -19.00 5.45
N GLU A 127 -1.53 -18.56 5.92
CA GLU A 127 -0.29 -19.33 5.97
C GLU A 127 0.25 -19.44 7.41
N GLY A 128 0.79 -20.60 7.79
CA GLY A 128 1.35 -20.83 9.13
C GLY A 128 0.31 -20.97 10.24
N PHE A 129 -0.98 -21.02 9.89
CA PHE A 129 -2.07 -21.39 10.78
C PHE A 129 -2.44 -22.85 10.55
N ALA A 130 -2.82 -23.58 11.61
CA ALA A 130 -3.19 -24.99 11.47
C ALA A 130 -4.51 -25.15 10.69
N ASN A 131 -5.61 -24.54 11.17
CA ASN A 131 -6.95 -24.59 10.57
C ASN A 131 -7.75 -23.34 10.93
N ALA A 132 -7.17 -22.15 10.75
CA ALA A 132 -7.85 -20.90 11.13
C ALA A 132 -8.95 -20.54 10.12
N ASN A 133 -10.12 -20.12 10.62
CA ASN A 133 -11.17 -19.52 9.81
C ASN A 133 -10.83 -18.05 9.53
N LEU A 134 -11.11 -17.57 8.32
CA LEU A 134 -11.00 -16.16 7.97
C LEU A 134 -12.39 -15.53 7.87
N PHE A 135 -12.62 -14.48 8.65
CA PHE A 135 -13.82 -13.64 8.58
C PHE A 135 -13.42 -12.24 8.11
N LEU A 136 -14.00 -11.78 7.01
CA LEU A 136 -13.80 -10.44 6.48
C LEU A 136 -15.11 -9.65 6.52
N MET A 137 -15.08 -8.46 7.10
CA MET A 137 -16.21 -7.55 7.20
C MET A 137 -15.87 -6.19 6.61
N ASN A 138 -16.71 -5.73 5.70
CA ASN A 138 -16.66 -4.37 5.19
C ASN A 138 -18.09 -3.81 5.09
N PRO A 139 -18.45 -2.78 5.86
CA PRO A 139 -19.78 -2.16 5.77
C PRO A 139 -20.11 -1.57 4.39
N ALA A 140 -19.10 -1.22 3.59
CA ALA A 140 -19.28 -0.73 2.23
C ALA A 140 -19.51 -1.86 1.20
N GLY A 141 -19.42 -3.13 1.63
CA GLY A 141 -19.63 -4.31 0.82
C GLY A 141 -18.33 -5.01 0.40
N ILE A 142 -18.49 -6.26 -0.04
CA ILE A 142 -17.41 -7.12 -0.55
C ILE A 142 -17.88 -7.71 -1.87
N VAL A 143 -17.05 -7.58 -2.91
CA VAL A 143 -17.30 -8.10 -4.26
C VAL A 143 -16.22 -9.10 -4.61
N PHE A 144 -16.64 -10.34 -4.91
CA PHE A 144 -15.74 -11.38 -5.38
C PHE A 144 -15.76 -11.45 -6.91
N GLY A 145 -14.57 -11.39 -7.51
CA GLY A 145 -14.38 -11.55 -8.95
C GLY A 145 -14.29 -13.01 -9.36
N PRO A 146 -14.29 -13.29 -10.67
CA PRO A 146 -14.27 -14.66 -11.20
C PRO A 146 -12.98 -15.45 -10.89
N ASN A 147 -11.89 -14.74 -10.60
CA ASN A 147 -10.58 -15.34 -10.28
C ASN A 147 -10.29 -15.33 -8.77
N ALA A 148 -11.27 -14.98 -7.94
CA ALA A 148 -11.09 -14.98 -6.50
C ALA A 148 -11.08 -16.42 -5.96
N SER A 149 -10.15 -16.71 -5.05
CA SER A 149 -10.00 -18.01 -4.40
C SER A 149 -9.50 -17.87 -2.97
#